data_AF-A0A6G1WXT9-F1
#
_entry.id   AF-A0A6G1WXT9-F1
#
_cell.length_a   1.000
_cell.length_b   1.000
_cell.length_c   1.000
_cell.angle_alpha   90.00
_cell.angle_beta   90.00
_cell.angle_gamma   90.00
#
_symmetry.space_group_name_H-M   'P 1'
#
loop_
_entity.id
_entity.type
_entity.pdbx_description
1 polymer ?
#
loop_
_entity_poly.entity_id
_entity_poly.type
_entity_poly.pdbx_seq_one_letter_code
_entity_poly.pdbx_strand_id
1 'polypeptide(L)' 'MVDRNIVRVVKRVFSLETPKPQRREAREVRGFVAGILPINRAKEFNFALLDFSALVCKARAPECAKCDLSDICNYVKK' A
#
# COMPACT_ATOMS: atom_id res chain seq x y z
N MET A 1 -2.34 5.81 -9.79
CA MET A 1 -1.17 5.09 -10.36
C MET A 1 -0.85 3.95 -9.41
N VAL A 2 -0.47 2.75 -9.88
CA VAL A 2 -0.04 1.65 -8.98
C VAL A 2 1.33 1.17 -9.43
N ASP A 3 2.34 1.49 -8.64
CA ASP A 3 3.72 1.08 -8.83
C ASP A 3 4.15 0.05 -7.75
N ARG A 4 5.42 -0.36 -7.79
CA ARG A 4 5.96 -1.36 -6.85
C ARG A 4 5.92 -0.89 -5.38
N ASN A 5 5.95 0.43 -5.12
CA ASN A 5 5.89 0.96 -3.76
C ASN A 5 4.48 0.85 -3.20
N ILE A 6 3.48 1.20 -4.01
CA ILE A 6 2.07 1.07 -3.63
C ILE A 6 1.71 -0.39 -3.41
N VAL A 7 2.15 -1.29 -4.30
CA VAL A 7 1.99 -2.74 -4.12
C VAL A 7 2.55 -3.21 -2.78
N ARG A 8 3.76 -2.77 -2.40
CA ARG A 8 4.35 -3.11 -1.10
C ARG A 8 3.49 -2.65 0.07
N VAL A 9 3.02 -1.40 0.06
CA VAL A 9 2.19 -0.84 1.13
C VAL A 9 0.92 -1.68 1.30
N VAL A 10 0.19 -1.91 0.21
CA VAL A 10 -1.08 -2.65 0.25
C VAL A 10 -0.85 -4.09 0.74
N LYS A 11 0.21 -4.76 0.28
CA LYS A 11 0.55 -6.12 0.74
C LYS A 11 0.88 -6.17 2.23
N ARG A 12 1.65 -5.21 2.74
CA ARG A 12 2.00 -5.16 4.16
C ARG A 12 0.79 -4.87 5.03
N VAL A 13 -0.04 -3.90 4.64
CA VAL A 13 -1.18 -3.48 5.47
C VAL A 13 -2.27 -4.55 5.44
N PHE A 14 -2.65 -5.05 4.26
CA PHE A 14 -3.84 -5.88 4.09
C PHE A 14 -3.56 -7.37 3.90
N SER A 15 -2.29 -7.81 3.96
CA SER A 15 -1.90 -9.20 3.66
C SER A 15 -2.49 -9.72 2.35
N LEU A 16 -2.47 -8.90 1.29
CA LEU A 16 -2.83 -9.37 -0.05
C LEU A 16 -1.78 -10.40 -0.51
N GLU A 17 -2.05 -11.67 -0.22
CA GLU A 17 -1.30 -12.80 -0.73
C GLU A 17 -1.71 -13.04 -2.18
N THR A 18 -0.79 -12.77 -3.10
CA THR A 18 -1.00 -13.03 -4.52
C THR A 18 -0.19 -14.26 -4.91
N PRO A 19 -0.82 -15.44 -5.06
CA PRO A 19 -0.12 -16.69 -5.41
C PRO A 19 0.33 -16.73 -6.89
N LYS A 20 0.30 -15.60 -7.61
CA LYS A 20 0.33 -15.55 -9.07
C LYS A 20 1.39 -14.56 -9.58
N PRO A 21 1.89 -14.74 -10.82
CA PRO A 21 2.96 -13.90 -11.39
C PRO A 21 2.65 -12.39 -11.33
N GLN A 22 3.70 -11.57 -11.20
CA GLN A 22 3.68 -10.10 -10.97
C GLN A 22 2.60 -9.31 -11.74
N ARG A 23 2.22 -9.72 -12.96
CA ARG A 23 1.17 -9.03 -13.74
C ARG A 23 -0.24 -9.16 -13.15
N ARG A 24 -0.60 -10.30 -12.57
CA ARG A 24 -1.93 -10.50 -11.95
C ARG A 24 -1.99 -9.82 -10.58
N GLU A 25 -0.90 -9.88 -9.83
CA GLU A 25 -0.73 -9.17 -8.56
C GLU A 25 -0.97 -7.66 -8.73
N ALA A 26 -0.37 -7.04 -9.76
CA ALA A 26 -0.59 -5.63 -10.03
C ALA A 26 -2.07 -5.30 -10.38
N ARG A 27 -2.84 -6.25 -10.94
CA ARG A 27 -4.26 -6.05 -11.24
C ARG A 27 -5.13 -6.10 -9.99
N GLU A 28 -4.87 -7.05 -9.09
CA GLU A 28 -5.59 -7.18 -7.82
C GLU A 28 -5.35 -5.99 -6.92
N VAL A 29 -4.08 -5.55 -6.78
CA VAL A 29 -3.74 -4.32 -6.06
C VAL A 29 -4.40 -3.10 -6.70
N ARG A 30 -4.41 -2.99 -8.04
CA ARG A 30 -5.13 -1.90 -8.72
C ARG A 30 -6.62 -1.89 -8.39
N GLY A 31 -7.27 -3.04 -8.39
CA GLY A 31 -8.69 -3.15 -8.03
C GLY A 31 -8.94 -2.73 -6.59
N PHE A 32 -8.12 -3.20 -5.66
CA PHE A 32 -8.22 -2.82 -4.25
C PHE A 32 -8.03 -1.31 -4.05
N VAL A 33 -6.96 -0.74 -4.63
CA VAL A 33 -6.67 0.70 -4.54
C VAL A 33 -7.79 1.53 -5.16
N ALA A 34 -8.37 1.08 -6.28
CA ALA A 34 -9.52 1.74 -6.89
C ALA A 34 -10.76 1.74 -5.97
N GLY A 35 -10.95 0.70 -5.17
CA GLY A 35 -12.07 0.59 -4.22
C GLY A 35 -11.95 1.52 -3.01
N ILE A 36 -10.74 1.93 -2.62
CA ILE A 36 -10.50 2.84 -1.49
C ILE A 36 -10.22 4.29 -1.93
N LEU A 37 -10.25 4.54 -3.24
CA LEU A 37 -9.90 5.84 -3.80
C LEU A 37 -11.02 6.86 -3.51
N PRO A 38 -10.71 7.97 -2.83
CA PRO A 38 -11.74 8.97 -2.52
C PRO A 38 -12.23 9.69 -3.78
N ILE A 39 -13.56 9.85 -3.88
CA ILE A 39 -14.21 10.60 -4.96
C ILE A 39 -13.66 12.03 -4.97
N ASN A 40 -13.29 12.53 -6.15
CA ASN A 40 -12.72 13.87 -6.38
C ASN A 40 -11.40 14.17 -5.67
N ARG A 41 -10.76 13.21 -4.99
CA ARG A 41 -9.44 13.39 -4.33
C ARG A 41 -8.41 12.35 -4.75
N ALA A 42 -8.57 11.84 -5.97
CA ALA A 42 -7.70 10.81 -6.54
C ALA A 42 -6.23 11.24 -6.56
N LYS A 43 -5.96 12.51 -6.90
CA LYS A 43 -4.62 13.03 -7.08
C LYS A 43 -3.89 13.15 -5.74
N GLU A 44 -4.55 13.76 -4.76
CA GLU A 44 -4.08 13.93 -3.39
C GLU A 44 -3.83 12.57 -2.73
N PHE A 45 -4.76 11.62 -2.90
CA PHE A 45 -4.61 10.27 -2.39
C PHE A 45 -3.39 9.57 -3.00
N ASN A 46 -3.20 9.65 -4.32
CA ASN A 46 -2.05 9.04 -4.98
C ASN A 46 -0.73 9.67 -4.51
N PHE A 47 -0.65 10.98 -4.35
CA PHE A 47 0.57 11.64 -3.86
C PHE A 47 0.85 11.32 -2.39
N ALA A 48 -0.17 11.40 -1.53
CA ALA A 48 -0.04 11.03 -0.13
C ALA A 48 0.44 9.58 0.03
N LEU A 49 -0.10 8.65 -0.78
CA LEU A 49 0.32 7.25 -0.75
C LEU A 49 1.74 7.06 -1.25
N LEU A 50 2.16 7.83 -2.26
CA LEU A 50 3.52 7.80 -2.80
C LEU A 50 4.53 8.29 -1.76
N ASP A 51 4.27 9.44 -1.13
CA ASP A 51 5.08 10.00 -0.05
C ASP A 51 5.13 9.08 1.16
N PHE A 52 3.97 8.56 1.58
CA PHE A 52 3.88 7.60 2.68
C PHE A 52 4.74 6.35 2.42
N SER A 53 4.73 5.83 1.20
CA SER A 53 5.52 4.66 0.82
C SER A 53 7.04 4.93 0.84
N ALA A 54 7.44 6.18 0.64
CA ALA A 54 8.83 6.60 0.59
C ALA A 54 9.38 7.05 1.95
N LEU A 55 8.56 7.66 2.79
CA LEU A 55 8.97 8.25 4.06
C LEU A 55 8.70 7.33 5.26
N VAL A 56 7.60 6.57 5.24
CA VAL A 56 7.15 5.76 6.38
C VAL A 56 7.24 4.27 6.06
N CYS A 57 6.46 3.78 5.10
CA CYS A 57 6.42 2.35 4.74
C CYS A 57 7.52 1.98 3.72
N LYS A 58 8.75 2.32 4.09
CA LYS A 58 9.98 2.18 3.30
C LYS A 58 10.24 0.74 2.91
N ALA A 59 10.90 0.52 1.76
CA ALA A 59 11.28 -0.81 1.31
C ALA A 59 12.15 -1.55 2.33
N ARG A 60 13.10 -0.83 2.94
CA ARG A 60 14.00 -1.30 4.00
C ARG A 60 13.77 -0.44 5.25
N ALA A 61 13.82 -1.06 6.43
CA ALA A 61 13.62 -0.41 7.72
C ALA A 61 12.40 0.56 7.75
N PRO A 62 11.17 0.05 7.56
CA PRO A 62 9.97 0.88 7.67
C PRO A 62 9.81 1.45 9.07
N GLU A 63 9.26 2.65 9.19
CA GLU A 63 9.10 3.34 10.48
C GLU A 63 7.79 2.94 11.15
N CYS A 64 7.61 1.63 11.39
CA CYS A 64 6.36 1.06 11.89
C CYS A 64 5.94 1.62 13.25
N ALA A 65 6.90 1.99 14.12
CA ALA A 65 6.63 2.53 15.44
C ALA A 65 5.91 3.89 15.43
N LYS A 66 6.00 4.65 14.33
CA LYS A 66 5.33 5.94 14.14
C LYS A 66 4.34 5.95 12.98
N CYS A 67 3.99 4.75 12.48
CA CYS A 67 3.15 4.60 11.31
C CYS A 67 1.69 4.65 11.72
N ASP A 68 0.93 5.65 11.23
CA ASP A 68 -0.51 5.81 11.56
C ASP A 68 -1.38 4.61 11.15
N LEU A 69 -0.88 3.74 10.27
CA LEU A 69 -1.57 2.53 9.84
C LEU A 69 -1.20 1.29 10.68
N SER A 70 -0.34 1.39 11.70
CA SER A 70 0.14 0.25 12.51
C SER A 70 -1.01 -0.59 13.07
N ASP A 71 -2.08 0.09 13.49
CA ASP A 71 -3.24 -0.53 14.16
C ASP A 71 -4.09 -1.38 13.24
N ILE A 72 -3.93 -1.23 11.92
CA ILE A 72 -4.61 -2.06 10.90
C ILE A 72 -3.61 -2.86 10.06
N CYS A 73 -2.31 -2.68 10.29
CA CYS A 73 -1.26 -3.25 9.44
C CYS A 73 -0.92 -4.68 9.85
N ASN A 74 -1.27 -5.64 9.00
CA ASN A 74 -0.98 -7.05 9.25
C ASN A 74 0.52 -7.37 9.31
N TYR A 75 1.38 -6.61 8.64
CA TYR A 75 2.83 -6.77 8.73
C TYR A 75 3.39 -6.46 10.13
N VAL A 76 2.73 -5.61 10.90
CA VAL A 76 3.14 -5.28 12.29
C VAL A 76 2.48 -6.21 13.30
N LYS A 77 1.26 -6.67 13.03
CA LYS A 77 0.50 -7.57 13.91
C LYS A 77 0.92 -9.05 13.83
N LYS A 78 1.62 -9.44 12.78
CA LYS A 78 2.26 -10.76 12.64
C LYS A 78 3.58 -10.77 13.39
#